data_AF-A0A183DSY3-F1
#
_entry.id   AF-A0A183DSY3-F1
#
_cell.length_a   1.000
_cell.length_b   1.000
_cell.length_c   1.000
_cell.angle_alpha   90.00
_cell.angle_beta   90.00
_cell.angle_gamma   90.00
#
_symmetry.space_group_name_H-M   'P 1'
#
loop_
_entity.id
_entity.type
_entity.pdbx_description
1 polymer ?
#
loop_
_entity_poly.entity_id
_entity_poly.type
_entity_poly.pdbx_seq_one_letter_code
_entity_poly.pdbx_strand_id
1 'polypeptide(L)'
;MITFNHIPIEEQVVVLFPGQGAQHVGMGKKINKKPQEIGGPKSKLDQTIYCQPAMFVSSLAAWEKAKLEEETLDSRVTDVAGFSVGEFAAFVLAGILSFKDVANYLFCGVKVVGASETCMQFLESTQEKYSFQVVKRLAVSGAFHTALMKDAVDIMKEALKDVTIQLPPRVNIYSNYTGKLHTYKDKQIREAIIKQICSPVKWEQIQQLLHSKHQNYKFPRFMEVGPGKQLGAMLLRISKKAYKNYMSYPV
;
A
#
# COMPACT_ATOMS: atom_id res chain seq x y z
N MET A 1 16.49 9.88 -6.85
CA MET A 1 16.04 10.13 -5.47
C MET A 1 15.87 11.63 -5.33
N ILE A 2 14.75 12.08 -4.79
CA ILE A 2 14.48 13.50 -4.53
C ILE A 2 15.05 13.84 -3.15
N THR A 3 15.78 14.95 -3.05
CA THR A 3 16.48 15.40 -1.83
C THR A 3 15.71 16.52 -1.14
N PHE A 4 15.28 16.29 0.10
CA PHE A 4 14.48 17.22 0.90
C PHE A 4 15.29 17.87 2.03
N ASN A 5 16.56 18.18 1.76
CA ASN A 5 17.52 18.69 2.76
C ASN A 5 17.15 20.06 3.35
N HIS A 6 16.16 20.74 2.76
CA HIS A 6 15.57 22.00 3.25
C HIS A 6 14.48 21.77 4.31
N ILE A 7 14.05 20.53 4.55
CA ILE A 7 13.06 20.15 5.57
C ILE A 7 13.77 19.36 6.68
N PRO A 8 13.76 19.81 7.94
CA PRO A 8 14.30 19.06 9.08
C PRO A 8 13.70 17.65 9.16
N ILE A 9 14.51 16.64 9.50
CA ILE A 9 14.07 15.23 9.42
C ILE A 9 12.88 14.93 10.33
N GLU A 10 12.72 15.66 11.43
CA GLU A 10 11.57 15.62 12.34
C GLU A 10 10.28 16.25 11.80
N GLU A 11 10.38 17.16 10.83
CA GLU A 11 9.23 17.82 10.19
C GLU A 11 8.74 17.07 8.95
N GLN A 12 9.64 16.30 8.31
CA GLN A 12 9.36 15.46 7.15
C GLN A 12 8.28 14.41 7.46
N VAL A 13 7.47 14.11 6.44
CA VAL A 13 6.36 13.16 6.51
C VAL A 13 6.56 12.01 5.52
N VAL A 14 6.42 10.79 6.04
CA VAL A 14 6.37 9.54 5.28
C VAL A 14 4.93 9.05 5.26
N VAL A 15 4.27 9.08 4.09
CA VAL A 15 2.90 8.59 3.95
C VAL A 15 2.88 7.09 3.60
N LEU A 16 2.08 6.32 4.34
CA LEU A 16 1.98 4.87 4.25
C LEU A 16 0.54 4.46 3.92
N PHE A 17 0.32 3.84 2.76
CA PHE A 17 -1.01 3.42 2.32
C PHE A 17 -1.28 1.93 2.56
N PRO A 18 -2.30 1.55 3.36
CA PRO A 18 -2.63 0.17 3.67
C PRO A 18 -3.18 -0.60 2.46
N GLY A 19 -3.04 -1.93 2.49
CA GLY A 19 -3.53 -2.83 1.45
C GLY A 19 -4.79 -3.60 1.81
N GLN A 20 -5.24 -4.46 0.89
CA GLN A 20 -6.29 -5.44 1.13
C GLN A 20 -5.95 -6.32 2.35
N GLY A 21 -6.88 -6.40 3.30
CA GLY A 21 -6.68 -6.99 4.63
C GLY A 21 -7.07 -6.04 5.78
N ALA A 22 -7.18 -4.73 5.53
CA ALA A 22 -7.50 -3.71 6.54
C ALA A 22 -8.94 -3.14 6.45
N GLN A 23 -9.72 -3.56 5.45
CA GLN A 23 -11.09 -3.09 5.19
C GLN A 23 -12.09 -3.52 6.27
N HIS A 24 -13.06 -2.65 6.56
CA HIS A 24 -14.19 -2.92 7.45
C HIS A 24 -15.45 -2.20 6.97
N VAL A 25 -16.64 -2.78 7.24
CA VAL A 25 -17.91 -2.15 6.88
C VAL A 25 -18.07 -0.85 7.68
N GLY A 26 -18.54 0.20 7.02
CA GLY A 26 -18.68 1.52 7.62
C GLY A 26 -17.42 2.40 7.55
N MET A 27 -16.32 1.90 6.99
CA MET A 27 -15.16 2.74 6.68
C MET A 27 -15.55 3.84 5.67
N GLY A 28 -15.06 5.06 5.90
CA GLY A 28 -15.47 6.27 5.16
C GLY A 28 -16.41 7.19 5.95
N LYS A 29 -17.04 6.67 7.01
CA LYS A 29 -17.95 7.44 7.88
C LYS A 29 -17.32 8.67 8.51
N LYS A 30 -16.01 8.66 8.80
CA LYS A 30 -15.31 9.74 9.51
C LYS A 30 -14.71 10.81 8.60
N ILE A 31 -14.95 10.71 7.29
CA ILE A 31 -14.34 11.59 6.29
C ILE A 31 -15.11 12.91 6.12
N ASN A 32 -16.44 12.90 6.06
CA ASN A 32 -17.21 14.11 5.75
C ASN A 32 -18.66 14.10 6.30
N LYS A 33 -19.33 15.27 6.36
CA LYS A 33 -20.69 15.47 6.89
C LYS A 33 -21.83 14.85 6.06
N LYS A 34 -21.55 14.41 4.83
CA LYS A 34 -22.44 13.58 4.00
C LYS A 34 -21.65 12.40 3.42
N PRO A 35 -21.34 11.36 4.21
CA PRO A 35 -20.56 10.23 3.73
C PRO A 35 -21.46 9.29 2.90
N GLN A 36 -21.03 8.97 1.68
CA GLN A 36 -21.44 7.71 1.07
C GLN A 36 -20.65 6.60 1.77
N GLU A 37 -21.31 5.97 2.74
CA GLU A 37 -20.74 4.84 3.48
C GLU A 37 -20.36 3.70 2.54
N ILE A 38 -19.19 3.08 2.75
CA ILE A 38 -18.87 1.78 2.15
C ILE A 38 -19.62 0.70 2.96
N GLY A 39 -20.92 0.62 2.66
CA GLY A 39 -21.90 -0.24 3.32
C GLY A 39 -22.12 -1.58 2.61
N GLY A 40 -23.14 -2.30 3.06
CA GLY A 40 -23.44 -3.65 2.61
C GLY A 40 -22.72 -4.73 3.44
N PRO A 41 -22.91 -6.02 3.11
CA PRO A 41 -22.42 -7.12 3.92
C PRO A 41 -20.90 -7.28 3.83
N LYS A 42 -20.25 -7.56 4.96
CA LYS A 42 -18.80 -7.80 5.06
C LYS A 42 -18.30 -8.87 4.08
N SER A 43 -19.10 -9.90 3.83
CA SER A 43 -18.84 -10.98 2.86
C SER A 43 -18.84 -10.54 1.38
N LYS A 44 -19.38 -9.36 1.04
CA LYS A 44 -19.12 -8.70 -0.25
C LYS A 44 -17.88 -7.82 -0.16
N LEU A 45 -17.73 -6.99 0.89
CA LEU A 45 -16.58 -6.09 1.03
C LEU A 45 -15.22 -6.82 1.05
N ASP A 46 -15.16 -8.07 1.52
CA ASP A 46 -13.94 -8.87 1.52
C ASP A 46 -13.56 -9.44 0.13
N GLN A 47 -14.50 -9.50 -0.80
CA GLN A 47 -14.21 -9.90 -2.19
C GLN A 47 -13.36 -8.81 -2.85
N THR A 48 -12.23 -9.20 -3.45
CA THR A 48 -11.24 -8.28 -4.06
C THR A 48 -11.86 -7.18 -4.91
N ILE A 49 -12.86 -7.51 -5.73
CA ILE A 49 -13.52 -6.58 -6.67
C ILE A 49 -14.18 -5.38 -5.99
N TYR A 50 -14.61 -5.51 -4.73
CA TYR A 50 -15.10 -4.40 -3.91
C TYR A 50 -13.99 -3.88 -3.00
N CYS A 51 -13.18 -4.78 -2.42
CA CYS A 51 -12.13 -4.44 -1.46
C CYS A 51 -11.07 -3.47 -2.02
N GLN A 52 -10.55 -3.71 -3.24
CA GLN A 52 -9.43 -2.92 -3.77
C GLN A 52 -9.82 -1.48 -4.13
N PRO A 53 -10.92 -1.23 -4.87
CA PRO A 53 -11.47 0.12 -5.03
C PRO A 53 -11.80 0.77 -3.68
N ALA A 54 -12.43 0.04 -2.75
CA ALA A 54 -12.81 0.57 -1.45
C ALA A 54 -11.61 1.00 -0.59
N MET A 55 -10.53 0.20 -0.57
CA MET A 55 -9.28 0.55 0.11
C MET A 55 -8.60 1.78 -0.53
N PHE A 56 -8.53 1.84 -1.85
CA PHE A 56 -7.90 2.95 -2.58
C PHE A 56 -8.65 4.27 -2.37
N VAL A 57 -9.97 4.28 -2.62
CA VAL A 57 -10.81 5.47 -2.44
C VAL A 57 -10.80 5.93 -0.98
N SER A 58 -10.89 5.01 -0.02
CA SER A 58 -10.81 5.35 1.41
C SER A 58 -9.46 5.96 1.78
N SER A 59 -8.36 5.39 1.27
CA SER A 59 -7.00 5.87 1.56
C SER A 59 -6.75 7.28 1.03
N LEU A 60 -7.18 7.57 -0.21
CA LEU A 60 -7.06 8.93 -0.76
C LEU A 60 -8.03 9.91 -0.12
N ALA A 61 -9.25 9.49 0.24
CA ALA A 61 -10.20 10.35 0.92
C ALA A 61 -9.76 10.69 2.38
N ALA A 62 -9.03 9.79 3.06
CA ALA A 62 -8.30 10.12 4.29
C ALA A 62 -7.14 11.10 4.06
N TRP A 63 -6.43 10.97 2.93
CA TRP A 63 -5.35 11.90 2.58
C TRP A 63 -5.86 13.32 2.34
N GLU A 64 -6.93 13.48 1.57
CA GLU A 64 -7.58 14.78 1.36
C GLU A 64 -8.07 15.38 2.67
N LYS A 65 -8.68 14.57 3.55
CA LYS A 65 -9.06 15.02 4.90
C LYS A 65 -7.85 15.47 5.73
N ALA A 66 -6.76 14.70 5.75
CA ALA A 66 -5.58 15.03 6.57
C ALA A 66 -4.96 16.38 6.16
N LYS A 67 -4.94 16.70 4.85
CA LYS A 67 -4.48 18.02 4.35
C LYS A 67 -5.41 19.17 4.73
N LEU A 68 -6.72 18.91 4.90
CA LEU A 68 -7.67 19.90 5.40
C LEU A 68 -7.58 20.11 6.93
N GLU A 69 -7.02 19.14 7.66
CA GLU A 69 -6.76 19.23 9.11
C GLU A 69 -5.37 19.83 9.44
N GLU A 70 -4.40 19.73 8.52
CA GLU A 70 -3.03 20.26 8.68
C GLU A 70 -2.52 20.84 7.34
N GLU A 71 -2.69 22.15 7.12
CA GLU A 71 -2.40 22.82 5.84
C GLU A 71 -0.96 22.61 5.33
N THR A 72 0.02 22.58 6.23
CA THR A 72 1.44 22.38 5.90
C THR A 72 1.84 20.92 5.66
N LEU A 73 0.87 19.99 5.59
CA LEU A 73 1.14 18.57 5.50
C LEU A 73 1.67 18.15 4.11
N ASP A 74 1.02 18.60 3.03
CA ASP A 74 1.36 18.21 1.65
C ASP A 74 2.75 18.71 1.21
N SER A 75 3.18 19.86 1.73
CA SER A 75 4.51 20.44 1.48
C SER A 75 5.65 19.78 2.27
N ARG A 76 5.34 18.96 3.28
CA ARG A 76 6.33 18.22 4.09
C ARG A 76 6.40 16.72 3.77
N VAL A 77 5.60 16.21 2.84
CA VAL A 77 5.76 14.82 2.38
C VAL A 77 7.05 14.70 1.57
N THR A 78 7.95 13.81 2.02
CA THR A 78 9.23 13.54 1.34
C THR A 78 9.29 12.14 0.75
N ASP A 79 8.47 11.23 1.31
CA ASP A 79 8.40 9.82 0.96
C ASP A 79 6.95 9.32 0.99
N VAL A 80 6.61 8.42 0.06
CA VAL A 80 5.36 7.69 0.06
C VAL A 80 5.58 6.21 -0.31
N ALA A 81 4.92 5.33 0.42
CA ALA A 81 4.91 3.89 0.16
C ALA A 81 3.51 3.33 0.41
N GLY A 82 3.15 2.25 -0.26
CA GLY A 82 1.86 1.60 -0.01
C GLY A 82 1.92 0.10 -0.23
N PHE A 83 1.19 -0.65 0.59
CA PHE A 83 1.29 -2.11 0.61
C PHE A 83 0.41 -2.75 -0.47
N SER A 84 1.04 -3.44 -1.42
CA SER A 84 0.40 -4.10 -2.57
C SER A 84 -0.51 -3.18 -3.41
N VAL A 85 -1.82 -3.12 -3.13
CA VAL A 85 -2.76 -2.19 -3.80
C VAL A 85 -2.55 -0.74 -3.34
N GLY A 86 -2.05 -0.52 -2.11
CA GLY A 86 -1.71 0.82 -1.62
C GLY A 86 -0.64 1.53 -2.45
N GLU A 87 0.18 0.81 -3.23
CA GLU A 87 1.17 1.40 -4.14
C GLU A 87 0.50 2.29 -5.21
N PHE A 88 -0.76 2.01 -5.60
CA PHE A 88 -1.50 2.87 -6.52
C PHE A 88 -1.93 4.20 -5.87
N ALA A 89 -2.30 4.21 -4.59
CA ALA A 89 -2.53 5.46 -3.84
C ALA A 89 -1.21 6.25 -3.68
N ALA A 90 -0.08 5.56 -3.50
CA ALA A 90 1.25 6.17 -3.46
C ALA A 90 1.62 6.87 -4.78
N PHE A 91 1.33 6.25 -5.93
CA PHE A 91 1.51 6.87 -7.25
C PHE A 91 0.62 8.10 -7.48
N VAL A 92 -0.63 8.09 -6.99
CA VAL A 92 -1.55 9.24 -7.12
C VAL A 92 -1.09 10.40 -6.25
N LEU A 93 -0.75 10.17 -4.98
CA LEU A 93 -0.19 11.21 -4.09
C LEU A 93 1.06 11.84 -4.69
N ALA A 94 1.95 11.03 -5.26
CA ALA A 94 3.20 11.51 -5.86
C ALA A 94 3.03 12.22 -7.22
N GLY A 95 1.82 12.27 -7.79
CA GLY A 95 1.56 12.87 -9.10
C GLY A 95 2.14 12.08 -10.28
N ILE A 96 2.22 10.74 -10.16
CA ILE A 96 2.63 9.85 -11.28
C ILE A 96 1.42 9.38 -12.09
N LEU A 97 0.30 9.10 -11.43
CA LEU A 97 -0.95 8.62 -12.04
C LEU A 97 -2.10 9.53 -11.61
N SER A 98 -3.11 9.73 -12.47
CA SER A 98 -4.32 10.42 -12.02
C SER A 98 -5.23 9.48 -11.23
N PHE A 99 -6.08 10.05 -10.36
CA PHE A 99 -7.13 9.29 -9.68
C PHE A 99 -8.05 8.57 -10.68
N LYS A 100 -8.39 9.22 -11.80
CA LYS A 100 -9.29 8.67 -12.82
C LYS A 100 -8.71 7.41 -13.45
N ASP A 101 -7.42 7.44 -13.82
CA ASP A 101 -6.77 6.27 -14.43
C ASP A 101 -6.81 5.10 -13.46
N VAL A 102 -6.30 5.31 -12.23
CA VAL A 102 -6.27 4.24 -11.22
C VAL A 102 -7.68 3.72 -10.88
N ALA A 103 -8.68 4.60 -10.75
CA ALA A 103 -10.06 4.20 -10.48
C ALA A 103 -10.66 3.35 -11.62
N ASN A 104 -10.29 3.62 -12.88
CA ASN A 104 -10.70 2.80 -14.02
C ASN A 104 -10.00 1.42 -14.07
N TYR A 105 -8.73 1.36 -13.66
CA TYR A 105 -7.91 0.13 -13.75
C TYR A 105 -7.86 -0.73 -12.47
N LEU A 106 -8.52 -0.34 -11.37
CA LEU A 106 -8.61 -1.13 -10.13
C LEU A 106 -9.58 -2.32 -10.21
N PHE A 107 -9.71 -2.91 -11.40
CA PHE A 107 -10.50 -4.10 -11.67
C PHE A 107 -9.65 -5.16 -12.39
N CYS A 108 -9.02 -6.03 -11.61
CA CYS A 108 -8.23 -7.17 -12.10
C CYS A 108 -8.43 -8.42 -11.23
N GLY A 109 -8.24 -9.59 -11.83
CA GLY A 109 -8.57 -10.89 -11.24
C GLY A 109 -7.68 -11.33 -10.07
N VAL A 110 -8.09 -10.96 -8.85
CA VAL A 110 -8.10 -11.76 -7.60
C VAL A 110 -6.76 -12.32 -7.02
N LYS A 111 -6.50 -12.01 -5.73
CA LYS A 111 -5.10 -11.73 -5.10
C LYS A 111 -5.23 -12.72 -3.81
N VAL A 112 -4.12 -13.36 -3.34
CA VAL A 112 -3.93 -14.39 -2.26
C VAL A 112 -2.44 -14.81 -2.20
N VAL A 113 -1.94 -15.51 -1.18
CA VAL A 113 -0.68 -16.28 -1.22
C VAL A 113 -1.12 -17.71 -1.44
N GLY A 114 -1.08 -18.17 -2.68
CA GLY A 114 -1.55 -19.48 -3.06
C GLY A 114 -0.49 -20.56 -2.85
N ALA A 115 -0.59 -21.29 -1.74
CA ALA A 115 -0.24 -22.70 -1.75
C ALA A 115 -1.42 -23.48 -2.40
N SER A 116 -1.18 -24.64 -3.02
CA SER A 116 -2.29 -25.52 -3.43
C SER A 116 -3.08 -25.97 -2.21
N GLU A 117 -4.34 -26.39 -2.37
CA GLU A 117 -5.14 -26.84 -1.21
C GLU A 117 -4.49 -28.01 -0.46
N THR A 118 -3.82 -28.90 -1.18
CA THR A 118 -2.94 -29.96 -0.64
C THR A 118 -1.76 -29.41 0.17
N CYS A 119 -1.15 -28.31 -0.29
CA CYS A 119 -0.01 -27.68 0.37
C CYS A 119 -0.45 -26.81 1.56
N MET A 120 -1.64 -26.20 1.52
CA MET A 120 -2.28 -25.60 2.70
C MET A 120 -2.57 -26.66 3.76
N GLN A 121 -3.21 -27.78 3.39
CA GLN A 121 -3.45 -28.90 4.29
C GLN A 121 -2.15 -29.49 4.86
N PHE A 122 -1.07 -29.54 4.07
CA PHE A 122 0.26 -29.93 4.54
C PHE A 122 0.84 -28.93 5.55
N LEU A 123 0.76 -27.63 5.30
CA LEU A 123 1.25 -26.59 6.22
C LEU A 123 0.44 -26.52 7.52
N GLU A 124 -0.88 -26.76 7.44
CA GLU A 124 -1.79 -26.84 8.59
C GLU A 124 -1.50 -28.10 9.42
N SER A 125 -1.31 -29.26 8.79
CA SER A 125 -0.98 -30.53 9.49
C SER A 125 0.49 -30.66 9.94
N THR A 126 1.39 -29.77 9.50
CA THR A 126 2.79 -29.72 9.94
C THR A 126 3.14 -28.46 10.74
N GLN A 127 2.13 -27.69 11.20
CA GLN A 127 2.30 -26.38 11.84
C GLN A 127 3.28 -26.42 13.03
N GLU A 128 3.14 -27.41 13.91
CA GLU A 128 4.01 -27.60 15.08
C GLU A 128 5.45 -27.95 14.68
N LYS A 129 5.60 -28.87 13.70
CA LYS A 129 6.90 -29.36 13.21
C LYS A 129 7.78 -28.27 12.61
N TYR A 130 7.17 -27.21 12.05
CA TYR A 130 7.87 -26.06 11.48
C TYR A 130 7.72 -24.77 12.32
N SER A 131 7.16 -24.85 13.53
CA SER A 131 7.03 -23.73 14.48
C SER A 131 6.29 -22.49 13.93
N PHE A 132 5.32 -22.68 13.03
CA PHE A 132 4.51 -21.57 12.50
C PHE A 132 3.55 -21.03 13.57
N GLN A 133 3.85 -19.85 14.12
CA GLN A 133 3.09 -19.25 15.23
C GLN A 133 1.62 -18.94 14.88
N VAL A 134 1.32 -18.60 13.62
CA VAL A 134 -0.05 -18.35 13.14
C VAL A 134 -0.15 -18.83 11.69
N VAL A 135 -0.97 -19.85 11.44
CA VAL A 135 -1.51 -20.15 10.10
C VAL A 135 -2.95 -19.65 10.08
N LYS A 136 -3.27 -18.74 9.16
CA LYS A 136 -4.62 -18.19 9.02
C LYS A 136 -4.99 -18.04 7.55
N ARG A 137 -5.99 -18.80 7.12
CA ARG A 137 -6.66 -18.62 5.83
C ARG A 137 -7.26 -17.22 5.76
N LEU A 138 -7.00 -16.51 4.67
CA LEU A 138 -7.58 -15.20 4.38
C LEU A 138 -8.77 -15.38 3.43
N ALA A 139 -9.86 -14.64 3.64
CA ALA A 139 -11.05 -14.68 2.78
C ALA A 139 -10.87 -13.74 1.56
N VAL A 140 -10.20 -14.24 0.53
CA VAL A 140 -9.69 -13.49 -0.64
C VAL A 140 -9.46 -14.47 -1.79
N SER A 141 -9.53 -13.99 -3.04
CA SER A 141 -10.07 -14.80 -4.13
C SER A 141 -9.08 -15.33 -5.20
N GLY A 142 -7.76 -15.23 -5.00
CA GLY A 142 -6.78 -15.75 -5.97
C GLY A 142 -5.39 -16.04 -5.38
N ALA A 143 -4.30 -15.78 -6.11
CA ALA A 143 -2.95 -16.25 -5.74
C ALA A 143 -1.80 -15.26 -6.01
N PHE A 144 -2.06 -13.95 -5.87
CA PHE A 144 -1.10 -12.82 -5.88
C PHE A 144 0.34 -13.13 -5.47
N HIS A 145 1.27 -12.36 -6.03
CA HIS A 145 2.66 -12.29 -5.57
C HIS A 145 3.41 -13.64 -5.68
N THR A 146 2.83 -14.59 -6.44
CA THR A 146 3.39 -15.90 -6.81
C THR A 146 3.33 -16.10 -8.33
N ALA A 147 4.02 -17.13 -8.82
CA ALA A 147 4.01 -17.52 -10.23
C ALA A 147 2.62 -17.94 -10.76
N LEU A 148 1.65 -18.26 -9.88
CA LEU A 148 0.28 -18.66 -10.26
C LEU A 148 -0.53 -17.52 -10.90
N MET A 149 -0.03 -16.28 -10.87
CA MET A 149 -0.69 -15.11 -11.45
C MET A 149 -0.16 -14.73 -12.84
N LYS A 150 0.57 -15.65 -13.50
CA LYS A 150 1.16 -15.42 -14.83
C LYS A 150 0.12 -14.93 -15.84
N ASP A 151 -1.09 -15.47 -15.81
CA ASP A 151 -2.14 -15.13 -16.79
C ASP A 151 -2.71 -13.71 -16.58
N ALA A 152 -2.62 -13.17 -15.35
CA ALA A 152 -2.99 -11.79 -15.04
C ALA A 152 -1.90 -10.76 -15.44
N VAL A 153 -0.67 -11.21 -15.74
CA VAL A 153 0.44 -10.34 -16.17
C VAL A 153 0.11 -9.64 -17.49
N ASP A 154 -0.45 -10.38 -18.46
CA ASP A 154 -0.72 -9.85 -19.79
C ASP A 154 -1.97 -8.95 -19.80
N ILE A 155 -2.98 -9.26 -18.98
CA ILE A 155 -4.11 -8.35 -18.71
C ILE A 155 -3.62 -7.01 -18.15
N MET A 156 -2.70 -7.04 -17.18
CA MET A 156 -2.14 -5.80 -16.60
C MET A 156 -1.24 -5.04 -17.59
N LYS A 157 -0.46 -5.74 -18.44
CA LYS A 157 0.32 -5.09 -19.52
C LYS A 157 -0.59 -4.31 -20.45
N GLU A 158 -1.72 -4.90 -20.84
CA GLU A 158 -2.68 -4.27 -21.76
C GLU A 158 -3.34 -3.06 -21.10
N ALA A 159 -3.89 -3.21 -19.90
CA ALA A 159 -4.47 -2.12 -19.11
C ALA A 159 -3.49 -0.96 -18.86
N LEU A 160 -2.19 -1.26 -18.72
CA LEU A 160 -1.14 -0.26 -18.56
C LEU A 160 -0.70 0.43 -19.86
N LYS A 161 -1.22 0.10 -21.06
CA LYS A 161 -0.83 0.83 -22.28
C LYS A 161 -1.34 2.27 -22.28
N ASP A 162 -2.62 2.44 -22.00
CA ASP A 162 -3.32 3.74 -22.12
C ASP A 162 -3.11 4.66 -20.89
N VAL A 163 -2.55 4.11 -19.82
CA VAL A 163 -2.21 4.87 -18.61
C VAL A 163 -1.12 5.91 -18.91
N THR A 164 -1.44 7.19 -18.75
CA THR A 164 -0.42 8.25 -18.79
C THR A 164 0.40 8.22 -17.50
N ILE A 165 1.72 8.07 -17.63
CA ILE A 165 2.67 8.20 -16.51
C ILE A 165 3.27 9.60 -16.53
N GLN A 166 2.91 10.41 -15.54
CA GLN A 166 3.44 11.75 -15.35
C GLN A 166 4.80 11.69 -14.66
N LEU A 167 5.76 12.53 -15.09
CA LEU A 167 7.13 12.56 -14.58
C LEU A 167 7.66 14.01 -14.60
N PRO A 168 8.53 14.41 -13.65
CA PRO A 168 9.00 13.64 -12.49
C PRO A 168 7.93 13.57 -11.36
N PRO A 169 8.04 12.60 -10.42
CA PRO A 169 7.20 12.60 -9.23
C PRO A 169 7.49 13.80 -8.33
N ARG A 170 6.48 14.20 -7.53
CA ARG A 170 6.64 15.18 -6.45
C ARG A 170 7.46 14.66 -5.26
N VAL A 171 7.34 13.37 -4.93
CA VAL A 171 7.93 12.75 -3.73
C VAL A 171 8.57 11.39 -4.04
N ASN A 172 9.37 10.87 -3.12
CA ASN A 172 10.03 9.57 -3.29
C ASN A 172 9.05 8.39 -3.15
N ILE A 173 8.97 7.52 -4.15
CA ILE A 173 8.05 6.36 -4.17
C ILE A 173 8.82 5.05 -4.06
N TYR A 174 8.33 4.10 -3.26
CA TYR A 174 8.95 2.79 -3.05
C TYR A 174 8.20 1.67 -3.77
N SER A 175 8.96 0.77 -4.42
CA SER A 175 8.39 -0.35 -5.18
C SER A 175 8.32 -1.63 -4.35
N ASN A 176 7.12 -2.22 -4.25
CA ASN A 176 6.96 -3.52 -3.59
C ASN A 176 7.68 -4.66 -4.32
N TYR A 177 7.95 -4.53 -5.63
CA TYR A 177 8.68 -5.53 -6.42
C TYR A 177 10.19 -5.49 -6.15
N THR A 178 10.81 -4.30 -6.16
CA THR A 178 12.27 -4.20 -5.98
C THR A 178 12.67 -4.18 -4.51
N GLY A 179 11.79 -3.71 -3.61
CA GLY A 179 12.10 -3.42 -2.21
C GLY A 179 12.94 -2.14 -2.05
N LYS A 180 12.97 -1.29 -3.08
CA LYS A 180 13.79 -0.08 -3.18
C LYS A 180 12.96 1.09 -3.72
N LEU A 181 13.56 2.27 -3.74
CA LEU A 181 13.01 3.43 -4.45
C LEU A 181 12.74 3.09 -5.93
N HIS A 182 11.63 3.58 -6.47
CA HIS A 182 11.34 3.51 -7.90
C HIS A 182 12.40 4.25 -8.74
N THR A 183 12.57 3.79 -9.99
CA THR A 183 13.35 4.51 -10.99
C THR A 183 12.39 5.35 -11.82
N TYR A 184 12.64 6.66 -11.93
CA TYR A 184 11.70 7.62 -12.54
C TYR A 184 11.81 7.63 -14.08
N LYS A 185 11.59 6.45 -14.67
CA LYS A 185 11.47 6.22 -16.11
C LYS A 185 10.22 5.38 -16.34
N ASP A 186 9.31 5.88 -17.18
CA ASP A 186 8.04 5.26 -17.54
C ASP A 186 8.10 3.72 -17.62
N LYS A 187 8.92 3.20 -18.55
CA LYS A 187 9.09 1.76 -18.78
C LYS A 187 9.45 0.98 -17.52
N GLN A 188 10.31 1.53 -16.67
CA GLN A 188 10.75 0.86 -15.44
C GLN A 188 9.67 0.86 -14.36
N ILE A 189 8.83 1.90 -14.31
CA ILE A 189 7.65 1.96 -13.44
C ILE A 189 6.62 0.92 -13.89
N ARG A 190 6.27 0.88 -15.20
CA ARG A 190 5.35 -0.13 -15.76
C ARG A 190 5.88 -1.54 -15.51
N GLU A 191 7.14 -1.81 -15.84
CA GLU A 191 7.77 -3.11 -15.56
C GLU A 191 7.71 -3.50 -14.08
N ALA A 192 7.93 -2.56 -13.15
CA ALA A 192 7.86 -2.84 -11.72
C ALA A 192 6.43 -3.17 -11.27
N ILE A 193 5.42 -2.42 -11.73
CA ILE A 193 3.99 -2.70 -11.45
C ILE A 193 3.57 -4.07 -12.00
N ILE A 194 3.99 -4.40 -13.23
CA ILE A 194 3.70 -5.70 -13.86
C ILE A 194 4.38 -6.84 -13.08
N LYS A 195 5.67 -6.71 -12.77
CA LYS A 195 6.45 -7.74 -12.05
C LYS A 195 5.98 -7.91 -10.60
N GLN A 196 5.40 -6.89 -9.99
CA GLN A 196 4.76 -6.93 -8.66
C GLN A 196 3.66 -8.01 -8.58
N ILE A 197 2.93 -8.28 -9.67
CA ILE A 197 1.80 -9.24 -9.69
C ILE A 197 2.24 -10.66 -9.34
N CYS A 198 3.41 -11.09 -9.83
CA CYS A 198 3.93 -12.45 -9.61
C CYS A 198 5.06 -12.53 -8.57
N SER A 199 5.39 -11.42 -7.90
CA SER A 199 6.54 -11.34 -6.99
C SER A 199 6.14 -10.98 -5.55
N PRO A 200 6.84 -11.51 -4.53
CA PRO A 200 6.58 -11.18 -3.12
C PRO A 200 6.77 -9.70 -2.83
N VAL A 201 5.90 -9.17 -1.97
CA VAL A 201 5.88 -7.77 -1.53
C VAL A 201 6.99 -7.51 -0.51
N LYS A 202 8.02 -6.75 -0.91
CA LYS A 202 9.23 -6.45 -0.10
C LYS A 202 9.01 -5.31 0.91
N TRP A 203 7.92 -5.39 1.67
CA TRP A 203 7.51 -4.31 2.59
C TRP A 203 8.46 -4.11 3.77
N GLU A 204 9.10 -5.18 4.25
CA GLU A 204 10.10 -5.07 5.31
C GLU A 204 11.31 -4.27 4.83
N GLN A 205 11.80 -4.55 3.61
CA GLN A 205 12.94 -3.84 3.02
C GLN A 205 12.61 -2.36 2.75
N ILE A 206 11.38 -2.05 2.34
CA ILE A 206 10.89 -0.66 2.23
C ILE A 206 10.93 0.04 3.60
N GLN A 207 10.40 -0.58 4.65
CA GLN A 207 10.42 0.00 5.99
C GLN A 207 11.84 0.11 6.57
N GLN A 208 12.74 -0.84 6.30
CA GLN A 208 14.16 -0.74 6.66
C GLN A 208 14.83 0.45 5.96
N LEU A 209 14.56 0.69 4.67
CA LEU A 209 15.09 1.84 3.92
C LEU A 209 14.53 3.18 4.41
N LEU A 210 13.25 3.23 4.77
CA LEU A 210 12.64 4.42 5.38
C LEU A 210 13.22 4.67 6.79
N HIS A 211 13.39 3.62 7.59
CA HIS A 211 14.04 3.67 8.90
C HIS A 211 15.49 4.15 8.82
N SER A 212 16.25 3.78 7.78
CA SER A 212 17.65 4.21 7.61
C SER A 212 17.84 5.69 7.23
N LYS A 213 16.76 6.44 7.00
CA LYS A 213 16.84 7.90 6.72
C LYS A 213 16.97 8.78 7.96
N HIS A 214 16.89 8.20 9.16
CA HIS A 214 16.99 8.94 10.41
C HIS A 214 18.33 9.68 10.55
N GLN A 215 18.33 10.82 11.24
CA GLN A 215 19.52 11.62 11.48
C GLN A 215 19.65 11.84 12.99
N ASN A 216 20.77 11.45 13.61
CA ASN A 216 21.01 11.59 15.06
C ASN A 216 19.86 11.02 15.92
N TYR A 217 19.29 9.87 15.50
CA TYR A 217 18.10 9.23 16.06
C TYR A 217 16.79 10.06 16.04
N LYS A 218 16.74 11.19 15.31
CA LYS A 218 15.49 11.84 14.89
C LYS A 218 14.94 11.15 13.65
N PHE A 219 13.62 10.97 13.60
CA PHE A 219 12.90 10.27 12.54
C PHE A 219 11.78 11.16 11.99
N PRO A 220 11.37 10.97 10.72
CA PRO A 220 10.18 11.63 10.18
C PRO A 220 8.90 11.09 10.82
N ARG A 221 7.80 11.82 10.62
CA ARG A 221 6.47 11.38 11.00
C ARG A 221 5.98 10.30 10.02
N PHE A 222 5.61 9.13 10.52
CA PHE A 222 5.08 8.02 9.72
C PHE A 222 3.56 8.01 9.79
N MET A 223 2.86 8.29 8.70
CA MET A 223 1.40 8.40 8.68
C MET A 223 0.76 7.24 7.90
N GLU A 224 0.11 6.31 8.59
CA GLU A 224 -0.76 5.31 7.93
C GLU A 224 -2.13 5.93 7.65
N VAL A 225 -2.45 6.09 6.37
CA VAL A 225 -3.58 6.89 5.88
C VAL A 225 -4.59 5.97 5.19
N GLY A 226 -5.77 5.80 5.79
CA GLY A 226 -6.80 4.87 5.32
C GLY A 226 -7.23 3.84 6.38
N PRO A 227 -7.93 2.77 5.99
CA PRO A 227 -8.43 1.76 6.92
C PRO A 227 -7.33 1.02 7.69
N GLY A 228 -7.49 0.89 9.01
CA GLY A 228 -6.63 0.05 9.86
C GLY A 228 -5.45 0.76 10.53
N LYS A 229 -4.53 -0.06 11.07
CA LYS A 229 -3.27 0.31 11.75
C LYS A 229 -2.20 -0.78 11.53
N GLN A 230 -2.26 -1.47 10.40
CA GLN A 230 -1.50 -2.69 10.14
C GLN A 230 -0.04 -2.39 9.81
N LEU A 231 0.20 -1.29 9.07
CA LEU A 231 1.56 -0.87 8.72
C LEU A 231 2.30 -0.35 9.96
N GLY A 232 1.63 0.40 10.83
CA GLY A 232 2.15 0.79 12.15
C GLY A 232 2.48 -0.40 13.05
N ALA A 233 1.63 -1.44 13.06
CA ALA A 233 1.90 -2.67 13.80
C ALA A 233 3.11 -3.45 13.27
N MET A 234 3.42 -3.34 11.97
CA MET A 234 4.67 -3.85 11.38
C MET A 234 5.87 -2.95 11.72
N LEU A 235 5.71 -1.62 11.66
CA LEU A 235 6.75 -0.65 12.00
C LEU A 235 7.22 -0.80 13.46
N LEU A 236 6.30 -1.06 14.39
CA LEU A 236 6.63 -1.35 15.80
C LEU A 236 7.54 -2.57 15.97
N ARG A 237 7.41 -3.59 15.10
CA ARG A 237 8.26 -4.79 15.12
C ARG A 237 9.66 -4.52 14.55
N ILE A 238 9.76 -3.65 13.54
CA ILE A 238 11.03 -3.29 12.88
C ILE A 238 11.81 -2.26 13.70
N SER A 239 11.15 -1.20 14.19
CA SER A 239 11.80 -0.17 15.01
C SER A 239 10.85 0.52 15.97
N LYS A 240 10.97 0.16 17.26
CA LYS A 240 10.35 0.87 18.39
C LYS A 240 10.78 2.35 18.49
N LYS A 241 11.87 2.77 17.82
CA LYS A 241 12.29 4.18 17.76
C LYS A 241 11.47 4.96 16.71
N ALA A 242 11.40 4.46 15.47
CA ALA A 242 10.60 5.09 14.41
C ALA A 242 9.10 5.12 14.76
N TYR A 243 8.58 4.06 15.36
CA TYR A 243 7.18 3.97 15.80
C TYR A 243 6.78 5.06 16.82
N LYS A 244 7.70 5.73 17.52
CA LYS A 244 7.36 6.87 18.37
C LYS A 244 6.76 8.05 17.59
N ASN A 245 7.06 8.14 16.29
CA ASN A 245 6.58 9.18 15.37
C ASN A 245 5.51 8.63 14.41
N TYR A 246 4.92 7.48 14.74
CA TYR A 246 3.83 6.88 13.97
C TYR A 246 2.47 7.48 14.34
N MET A 247 1.68 7.82 13.33
CA MET A 247 0.31 8.28 13.43
C MET A 247 -0.59 7.52 12.45
N SER A 248 -1.87 7.42 12.78
CA SER A 248 -2.89 6.75 11.97
C SER A 248 -4.02 7.72 11.70
N TYR A 249 -4.37 7.86 10.43
CA TYR A 249 -5.50 8.68 9.95
C TYR A 249 -6.57 7.75 9.37
N PRO A 250 -7.43 7.16 10.24
CA PRO A 250 -8.47 6.22 9.84
C PRO A 250 -9.71 6.91 9.28
N VAL A 251 -10.49 6.13 8.54
CA VAL A 251 -11.74 6.50 7.86
C VAL A 251 -13.00 6.00 8.57
#